data_AF-A0A921CLA3-F1
#
_entry.id   AF-A0A921CLA3-F1
#
_cell.length_a   1.000
_cell.length_b   1.000
_cell.length_c   1.000
_cell.angle_alpha   90.00
_cell.angle_beta   90.00
_cell.angle_gamma   90.00
#
_symmetry.space_group_name_H-M   'P 1'
#
loop_
_entity.id
_entity.type
_entity.pdbx_description
1 polymer ?
#
loop_
_entity_poly.entity_id
_entity_poly.type
_entity_poly.pdbx_seq_one_letter_code
_entity_poly.pdbx_strand_id
1 'polypeptide(L)' 'MTWEIVSYQDERGRQPVNDFIANLPPKDQARVYWTLDLLREFGLKLGMPYARPMRGQLWELRVPSGRRA' A
#
# COMPACT_ATOMS: atom_id res chain seq x y z
N MET A 1 15.19 7.91 8.72
CA MET A 1 15.46 6.86 7.70
C MET A 1 14.15 6.56 7.02
N THR A 2 14.06 6.73 5.71
CA THR A 2 12.91 6.34 4.90
C THR A 2 13.05 4.87 4.54
N TRP A 3 11.98 4.10 4.67
CA TRP A 3 11.90 2.72 4.19
C TRP A 3 11.93 2.70 2.66
N GLU A 4 12.42 1.61 2.08
CA GLU A 4 12.29 1.37 0.65
C GLU A 4 11.03 0.54 0.38
N ILE A 5 10.25 0.94 -0.62
CA ILE A 5 9.05 0.21 -1.04
C ILE A 5 9.38 -0.50 -2.35
N VAL A 6 9.45 -1.82 -2.28
CA VAL A 6 9.70 -2.68 -3.44
C VAL A 6 8.40 -3.41 -3.77
N SER A 7 7.90 -3.21 -5.00
CA SER A 7 6.73 -3.92 -5.51
C SER A 7 7.10 -5.33 -5.95
N TYR A 8 6.23 -6.30 -5.67
CA TYR A 8 6.41 -7.67 -6.15
C TYR A 8 6.35 -7.72 -7.68
N GLN A 9 7.30 -8.44 -8.27
CA GLN A 9 7.34 -8.79 -9.68
C GLN A 9 7.30 -10.32 -9.82
N ASP A 10 6.43 -10.83 -10.69
CA ASP A 10 6.35 -12.26 -10.96
C ASP A 10 7.44 -12.73 -11.92
N GLU A 11 7.57 -14.05 -12.11
CA GLU A 11 8.56 -14.66 -12.99
C GLU A 11 8.44 -14.23 -14.46
N ARG A 12 7.28 -13.68 -14.86
CA ARG A 12 7.00 -13.19 -16.21
C ARG A 12 7.20 -11.68 -16.34
N GLY A 13 7.64 -11.02 -15.27
CA GLY A 13 7.87 -9.58 -15.23
C GLY A 13 6.61 -8.74 -14.96
N ARG A 14 5.48 -9.35 -14.63
CA ARG A 14 4.26 -8.61 -14.29
C ARG A 14 4.37 -8.05 -12.89
N GLN A 15 3.78 -6.89 -12.66
CA GLN A 15 3.77 -6.21 -11.37
C GLN A 15 2.31 -6.02 -10.92
N PRO A 16 1.67 -7.06 -10.35
CA PRO A 16 0.23 -7.04 -10.07
C PRO A 16 -0.21 -5.87 -9.18
N VAL A 17 0.65 -5.43 -8.26
CA VAL A 17 0.40 -4.27 -7.40
C VAL A 17 0.34 -2.98 -8.21
N ASN A 18 1.29 -2.77 -9.12
CA ASN A 18 1.34 -1.57 -9.95
C ASN A 18 0.20 -1.58 -10.98
N ASP A 19 -0.08 -2.73 -11.57
CA ASP A 19 -1.22 -2.93 -12.48
C ASP A 19 -2.56 -2.63 -11.78
N PHE A 20 -2.72 -3.08 -10.53
CA PHE A 20 -3.90 -2.78 -9.73
C PHE A 20 -4.04 -1.28 -9.49
N ILE A 21 -2.98 -0.60 -9.05
CA ILE A 21 -3.00 0.85 -8.78
C ILE A 21 -3.32 1.61 -10.06
N ALA A 22 -2.70 1.28 -11.19
CA ALA A 22 -2.94 1.94 -12.47
C ALA A 22 -4.39 1.85 -12.95
N ASN A 23 -5.11 0.78 -12.58
CA ASN A 23 -6.52 0.58 -12.94
C ASN A 23 -7.52 1.28 -11.99
N LEU A 24 -7.07 1.91 -10.91
CA LEU A 24 -7.95 2.66 -10.01
C LEU A 24 -8.32 4.03 -10.60
N PRO A 25 -9.46 4.62 -10.22
CA PRO A 25 -9.74 6.03 -10.50
C PRO A 25 -8.65 6.95 -9.93
N PRO A 26 -8.31 8.09 -10.56
CA PRO A 26 -7.21 8.96 -10.12
C PRO A 26 -7.27 9.37 -8.64
N LYS A 27 -8.48 9.54 -8.10
CA LYS A 27 -8.71 9.85 -6.68
C LYS A 27 -8.28 8.73 -5.75
N ASP A 28 -8.52 7.48 -6.14
CA ASP A 28 -8.14 6.32 -5.34
C ASP A 28 -6.66 5.99 -5.52
N GLN A 29 -6.09 6.22 -6.71
CA GLN A 29 -4.63 6.19 -6.91
C GLN A 29 -3.91 7.11 -5.93
N ALA A 30 -4.33 8.37 -5.84
CA ALA A 30 -3.74 9.35 -4.93
C ALA A 30 -3.77 8.89 -3.45
N ARG A 31 -4.86 8.21 -3.03
CA ARG A 31 -4.97 7.66 -1.67
C ARG A 31 -4.00 6.50 -1.44
N VAL A 32 -3.82 5.63 -2.43
CA VAL A 32 -2.83 4.55 -2.35
C VAL A 32 -1.43 5.14 -2.23
N TYR A 33 -1.05 6.08 -3.10
CA TYR A 33 0.27 6.71 -3.06
C TYR A 33 0.53 7.41 -1.72
N TRP A 34 -0.44 8.16 -1.21
CA TRP A 34 -0.31 8.77 0.11
C TRP A 34 -0.13 7.74 1.23
N THR A 35 -0.84 6.61 1.17
CA THR A 35 -0.69 5.53 2.16
C THR A 35 0.68 4.84 2.03
N LEU A 36 1.21 4.72 0.82
CA LEU A 36 2.59 4.24 0.58
C LEU A 36 3.62 5.23 1.12
N ASP A 37 3.41 6.53 0.98
CA ASP A 37 4.32 7.53 1.55
C ASP A 37 4.37 7.44 3.08
N LEU A 38 3.22 7.23 3.74
CA LEU A 38 3.19 6.94 5.17
C LEU A 38 3.95 5.66 5.53
N LEU A 39 3.81 4.60 4.72
CA LEU A 39 4.58 3.37 4.93
C LEU A 39 6.08 3.62 4.75
N ARG A 40 6.47 4.49 3.81
CA ARG A 40 7.86 4.90 3.61
C ARG A 40 8.42 5.63 4.84
N GLU A 41 7.62 6.49 5.46
CA GLU A 41 8.01 7.29 6.61
C GLU A 41 8.08 6.46 7.90
N PHE A 42 7.03 5.69 8.19
CA PHE A 42 6.86 5.00 9.48
C PHE A 42 7.25 3.52 9.46
N GLY A 43 7.27 2.88 8.29
CA GLY A 43 7.51 1.45 8.12
C GLY A 43 6.63 0.60 9.02
N LEU A 44 7.25 -0.34 9.75
CA LEU A 44 6.54 -1.24 10.68
C LEU A 44 5.84 -0.52 11.84
N LYS A 45 6.14 0.77 12.09
CA LYS A 45 5.45 1.57 13.12
C LYS A 45 4.14 2.20 12.63
N LEU A 46 3.81 2.12 11.34
CA LEU A 46 2.65 2.79 10.75
C LEU A 46 1.34 2.44 11.48
N GLY A 47 1.20 1.19 11.94
CA GLY A 47 0.12 0.76 12.84
C GLY A 47 -1.30 1.07 12.36
N MET A 48 -2.30 0.85 13.22
CA MET A 48 -3.69 1.18 12.91
C MET A 48 -3.91 2.71 12.86
N PRO A 49 -4.79 3.23 11.97
CA PRO A 49 -5.71 2.48 11.11
C PRO A 49 -5.14 2.02 9.76
N TYR A 50 -3.91 2.40 9.43
CA TYR A 50 -3.33 2.29 8.08
C TYR A 50 -2.58 0.99 7.81
N ALA A 51 -2.13 0.28 8.85
CA ALA A 51 -1.46 -1.00 8.75
C ALA A 51 -1.95 -1.94 9.85
N ARG A 52 -2.28 -3.18 9.47
CA ARG A 52 -2.69 -4.22 10.41
C ARG A 52 -1.80 -5.45 10.24
N PRO A 53 -1.21 -5.99 11.33
CA PRO A 53 -0.51 -7.26 11.25
C PRO A 53 -1.51 -8.38 10.91
N MET A 54 -1.13 -9.24 9.98
CA MET A 54 -1.87 -10.45 9.63
C MET A 54 -1.14 -11.67 10.21
N ARG A 55 -1.10 -12.79 9.48
CA ARG A 55 -0.47 -14.03 9.92
C ARG A 55 0.99 -14.07 9.47
N GLY A 56 1.89 -14.43 10.38
CA GLY A 56 3.32 -14.55 10.09
C GLY A 56 3.96 -13.18 9.87
N GLN A 57 4.71 -13.04 8.78
CA GLN A 57 5.40 -11.79 8.42
C GLN A 57 4.57 -10.90 7.48
N LEU A 58 3.29 -11.22 7.28
CA LEU A 58 2.40 -10.47 6.40
C LEU A 58 1.68 -9.36 7.15
N TRP A 59 1.54 -8.22 6.48
CA TRP A 59 0.84 -7.04 6.94
C TRP A 59 -0.13 -6.57 5.87
N GLU A 60 -1.29 -6.07 6.31
CA GLU A 60 -2.27 -5.43 5.44
C GLU A 60 -2.07 -3.93 5.46
N LEU A 61 -1.85 -3.33 4.29
CA LEU A 61 -1.88 -1.88 4.10
C LEU A 61 -3.32 -1.45 3.80
N ARG A 62 -3.89 -0.61 4.66
CA ARG A 62 -5.29 -0.19 4.64
C ARG A 62 -5.39 1.23 4.10
N VAL A 63 -5.81 1.33 2.85
CA VAL A 63 -6.01 2.61 2.17
C VAL A 63 -7.40 3.16 2.54
N PRO A 64 -7.52 4.40 3.08
CA PRO A 64 -8.81 4.96 3.43
C PRO A 64 -9.70 5.13 2.20
N SER A 65 -10.76 4.33 2.08
CA SER A 65 -11.79 4.55 1.08
C SER A 65 -12.73 5.65 1.60
N GLY A 66 -12.73 6.81 0.95
CA GLY A 66 -13.57 7.94 1.38
C GLY A 66 -15.05 7.78 1.02
N ARG A 67 -15.58 6.55 1.07
CA ARG A 67 -17.02 6.33 1.05
C ARG A 67 -17.51 6.64 2.46
N ARG A 68 -17.85 7.91 2.71
CA ARG A 68 -18.83 8.21 3.76
C ARG A 68 -20.08 7.43 3.35
N ALA A 69 -20.44 6.44 4.17
CA ALA A 69 -21.78 5.87 4.14
C ALA A 69 -22.80 6.98 4.45
#